data_AF-A0A7G1I4G0-F1
#
_entry.id   AF-A0A7G1I4G0-F1
#
_cell.length_a   1.000
_cell.length_b   1.000
_cell.length_c   1.000
_cell.angle_alpha   90.00
_cell.angle_beta   90.00
_cell.angle_gamma   90.00
#
_symmetry.space_group_name_H-M   'P 1'
#
loop_
_entity.id
_entity.type
_entity.pdbx_description
1 polymer ?
#
loop_
_entity_poly.entity_id
_entity_poly.type
_entity_poly.pdbx_seq_one_letter_code
_entity_poly.pdbx_strand_id
1 'polypeptide(L)'
;MRIVANAGGLNPAGLADAIRALAQRLGVPARVAHVEGDDLLSQAAELGLGTPLTANAYLGAWGIVDCLNAGADVVVTGRVTDASVVVGSAAAHFGWSRTDYDQLAGAVVAGHVIECGVQATGGNYAFFTDVPGLIHAGFPLAEVHADGSSVITKHPGTGGLVSTDTVTAQLLYEITGARYANPDVTARMDTITLSADGPDRVRISGVVGEPPPPTLKVSLNSIGGFRNSMTFVLTGLDIEAKADLVRRQLEAALTVKPAELEWTLARTDHPDADTEEAASACCAAWSAIPIPRMSDGNSLRRQSNWHWPAIRVSP
;
A
#
# COMPACT_ATOMS: atom_id res chain seq x y z
N MET A 1 25.19 9.05 5.50
CA MET A 1 23.81 8.74 5.07
C MET A 1 23.61 7.25 5.24
N ARG A 2 22.46 6.82 5.76
CA ARG A 2 22.05 5.41 5.81
C ARG A 2 20.79 5.24 4.97
N ILE A 3 20.62 4.10 4.33
CA ILE A 3 19.48 3.81 3.45
C ILE A 3 18.81 2.53 3.95
N VAL A 4 17.50 2.58 4.17
CA VAL A 4 16.69 1.40 4.49
C VAL A 4 15.60 1.28 3.43
N ALA A 5 15.43 0.09 2.87
CA ALA A 5 14.47 -0.11 1.78
C ALA A 5 13.70 -1.43 1.92
N ASN A 6 12.37 -1.32 1.92
CA ASN A 6 11.42 -2.42 1.74
C ASN A 6 11.34 -2.86 0.27
N ALA A 7 12.48 -3.29 -0.29
CA ALA A 7 12.67 -3.49 -1.73
C ALA A 7 13.16 -4.90 -2.10
N GLY A 8 13.45 -5.77 -1.11
CA GLY A 8 13.95 -7.12 -1.36
C GLY A 8 12.93 -8.05 -2.00
N GLY A 9 11.64 -7.71 -1.94
CA GLY A 9 10.57 -8.53 -2.49
C GLY A 9 10.59 -9.93 -1.88
N LEU A 10 10.83 -10.93 -2.73
CA LEU A 10 10.95 -12.35 -2.32
C LEU A 10 12.41 -12.82 -2.20
N ASN A 11 13.40 -11.95 -2.45
CA ASN A 11 14.83 -12.30 -2.41
C ASN A 11 15.68 -11.12 -1.89
N PRO A 12 15.53 -10.74 -0.60
CA PRO A 12 16.31 -9.65 -0.01
C PRO A 12 17.82 -9.90 -0.05
N ALA A 13 18.27 -11.13 0.14
CA ALA A 13 19.68 -11.51 0.03
C ALA A 13 20.24 -11.24 -1.36
N GLY A 14 19.53 -11.64 -2.42
CA GLY A 14 19.95 -11.42 -3.80
C GLY A 14 20.04 -9.92 -4.16
N LEU A 15 19.12 -9.09 -3.67
CA LEU A 15 19.22 -7.64 -3.85
C LEU A 15 20.41 -7.06 -3.08
N ALA A 16 20.67 -7.52 -1.86
CA ALA A 16 21.84 -7.10 -1.11
C ALA A 16 23.16 -7.44 -1.83
N ASP A 17 23.27 -8.63 -2.43
CA ASP A 17 24.43 -9.03 -3.24
C ASP A 17 24.59 -8.17 -4.50
N ALA A 18 23.48 -7.86 -5.19
CA ALA A 18 23.50 -6.96 -6.34
C ALA A 18 23.98 -5.54 -5.96
N ILE A 19 23.56 -5.03 -4.79
CA ILE A 19 24.03 -3.73 -4.27
C ILE A 19 25.52 -3.80 -3.93
N ARG A 20 26.01 -4.87 -3.29
CA ARG A 20 27.45 -5.05 -3.01
C ARG A 20 28.29 -5.07 -4.29
N ALA A 21 27.85 -5.81 -5.31
CA ALA A 21 28.51 -5.86 -6.60
C ALA A 21 28.54 -4.49 -7.29
N LEU A 22 27.42 -3.73 -7.22
CA LEU A 22 27.33 -2.38 -7.75
C LEU A 22 28.29 -1.42 -7.01
N ALA A 23 28.29 -1.47 -5.68
CA ALA A 23 29.15 -0.68 -4.82
C ALA A 23 30.64 -0.91 -5.13
N GLN A 24 31.05 -2.18 -5.30
CA GLN A 24 32.39 -2.55 -5.73
C GLN A 24 32.74 -1.98 -7.12
N ARG A 25 31.84 -2.13 -8.09
CA ARG A 25 32.04 -1.62 -9.46
C ARG A 25 32.18 -0.10 -9.52
N LEU A 26 31.47 0.62 -8.67
CA LEU A 26 31.51 2.09 -8.59
C LEU A 26 32.63 2.62 -7.68
N GLY A 27 33.34 1.74 -6.95
CA GLY A 27 34.35 2.16 -5.98
C GLY A 27 33.78 2.88 -4.76
N VAL A 28 32.50 2.64 -4.44
CA VAL A 28 31.82 3.24 -3.29
C VAL A 28 31.73 2.18 -2.18
N PRO A 29 32.55 2.25 -1.12
CA PRO A 29 32.46 1.29 -0.02
C PRO A 29 31.13 1.47 0.72
N ALA A 30 30.33 0.40 0.80
CA ALA A 30 29.06 0.39 1.51
C ALA A 30 28.89 -0.95 2.25
N ARG A 31 28.56 -0.90 3.55
CA ARG A 31 28.16 -2.07 4.33
C ARG A 31 26.68 -2.33 4.07
N VAL A 32 26.41 -3.41 3.35
CA VAL A 32 25.06 -3.81 2.98
C VAL A 32 24.61 -4.97 3.86
N ALA A 33 23.47 -4.82 4.53
CA ALA A 33 22.80 -5.86 5.30
C ALA A 33 21.41 -6.12 4.74
N HIS A 34 20.80 -7.24 5.10
CA HIS A 34 19.42 -7.54 4.76
C HIS A 34 18.67 -8.23 5.90
N VAL A 35 17.34 -8.13 5.87
CA VAL A 35 16.42 -8.76 6.83
C VAL A 35 15.63 -9.85 6.12
N GLU A 36 15.61 -11.05 6.71
CA GLU A 36 14.83 -12.22 6.26
C GLU A 36 13.89 -12.69 7.39
N GLY A 37 13.14 -13.77 7.13
CA GLY A 37 12.19 -14.37 8.07
C GLY A 37 10.73 -14.15 7.72
N ASP A 38 10.46 -13.41 6.63
CA ASP A 38 9.09 -13.18 6.17
C ASP A 38 8.54 -14.34 5.34
N ASP A 39 9.38 -15.13 4.66
CA ASP A 39 8.96 -16.26 3.84
C ASP A 39 8.49 -17.46 4.69
N LEU A 40 7.18 -17.67 4.70
CA LEU A 40 6.49 -18.74 5.41
C LEU A 40 6.09 -19.90 4.50
N LEU A 41 6.55 -19.94 3.24
CA LEU A 41 6.11 -20.97 2.28
C LEU A 41 6.43 -22.38 2.77
N SER A 42 7.59 -22.57 3.41
CA SER A 42 7.99 -23.86 3.99
C SER A 42 7.12 -24.30 5.17
N GLN A 43 6.43 -23.35 5.82
CA GLN A 43 5.57 -23.56 6.99
C GLN A 43 4.07 -23.47 6.64
N ALA A 44 3.72 -23.30 5.36
CA ALA A 44 2.36 -23.03 4.92
C ALA A 44 1.35 -24.10 5.37
N ALA A 45 1.75 -25.38 5.35
CA ALA A 45 0.90 -26.48 5.78
C ALA A 45 0.63 -26.46 7.30
N GLU A 46 1.67 -26.22 8.11
CA GLU A 46 1.57 -26.12 9.58
C GLU A 46 0.69 -24.95 10.01
N LEU A 47 0.83 -23.81 9.31
CA LEU A 47 0.09 -22.58 9.57
C LEU A 47 -1.31 -22.57 8.94
N GLY A 48 -1.71 -23.63 8.23
CA GLY A 48 -3.03 -23.72 7.60
C GLY A 48 -3.26 -22.74 6.45
N LEU A 49 -2.19 -22.34 5.74
CA LEU A 49 -2.21 -21.34 4.66
C LEU A 49 -2.59 -21.92 3.29
N GLY A 50 -2.83 -23.23 3.22
CA GLY A 50 -3.11 -23.95 1.99
C GLY A 50 -1.84 -24.21 1.17
N THR A 51 -1.93 -24.03 -0.15
CA THR A 51 -0.82 -24.26 -1.11
C THR A 51 -0.53 -22.99 -1.92
N PRO A 52 -0.14 -21.88 -1.27
CA PRO A 52 0.13 -20.63 -1.96
C PRO A 52 1.40 -20.73 -2.82
N LEU A 53 1.51 -19.88 -3.83
CA LEU A 53 2.76 -19.68 -4.58
C LEU A 53 3.80 -18.95 -3.72
N THR A 54 3.36 -17.99 -2.91
CA THR A 54 4.20 -17.31 -1.91
C THR A 54 3.38 -17.03 -0.65
N ALA A 55 4.04 -17.05 0.50
CA ALA A 55 3.46 -16.68 1.78
C ALA A 55 4.45 -15.80 2.53
N ASN A 56 4.15 -14.50 2.69
CA ASN A 56 5.07 -13.54 3.28
C ASN A 56 4.43 -12.79 4.46
N ALA A 57 5.01 -12.92 5.65
CA ALA A 57 4.61 -12.15 6.82
C ALA A 57 5.04 -10.68 6.69
N TYR A 58 4.20 -9.75 7.12
CA TYR A 58 4.58 -8.35 7.28
C TYR A 58 5.34 -8.22 8.59
N LEU A 59 6.67 -8.22 8.52
CA LEU A 59 7.54 -8.06 9.67
C LEU A 59 7.58 -6.60 10.16
N GLY A 60 8.06 -6.44 11.40
CA GLY A 60 8.32 -5.15 12.03
C GLY A 60 9.73 -4.61 11.80
N ALA A 61 10.06 -3.58 12.55
CA ALA A 61 11.26 -2.76 12.47
C ALA A 61 12.52 -3.39 13.05
N TRP A 62 12.44 -4.40 13.93
CA TRP A 62 13.59 -4.78 14.75
C TRP A 62 14.75 -5.40 13.97
N GLY A 63 14.49 -6.13 12.88
CA GLY A 63 15.58 -6.57 11.99
C GLY A 63 16.33 -5.40 11.33
N ILE A 64 15.63 -4.29 11.05
CA ILE A 64 16.24 -3.06 10.56
C ILE A 64 17.11 -2.44 11.65
N VAL A 65 16.60 -2.35 12.88
CA VAL A 65 17.34 -1.82 14.03
C VAL A 65 18.64 -2.60 14.26
N ASP A 66 18.58 -3.93 14.24
CA ASP A 66 19.74 -4.80 14.42
C ASP A 66 20.79 -4.57 13.32
N CYS A 67 20.36 -4.47 12.05
CA CYS A 67 21.25 -4.17 10.93
C CYS A 67 21.93 -2.79 11.09
N LEU A 68 21.18 -1.76 11.46
CA LEU A 68 21.70 -0.40 11.64
C LEU A 68 22.66 -0.32 12.82
N ASN A 69 22.36 -1.01 13.93
CA ASN A 69 23.22 -1.08 15.12
C ASN A 69 24.51 -1.87 14.85
N ALA A 70 24.46 -2.88 13.98
CA ALA A 70 25.64 -3.57 13.47
C ALA A 70 26.47 -2.71 12.49
N GLY A 71 26.00 -1.51 12.16
CA GLY A 71 26.69 -0.55 11.30
C GLY A 71 26.39 -0.71 9.81
N ALA A 72 25.24 -1.26 9.41
CA ALA A 72 24.87 -1.24 8.00
C ALA A 72 24.70 0.21 7.50
N ASP A 73 25.23 0.48 6.31
CA ASP A 73 25.01 1.73 5.57
C ASP A 73 23.78 1.61 4.66
N VAL A 74 23.51 0.39 4.15
CA VAL A 74 22.32 0.04 3.38
C VAL A 74 21.66 -1.20 3.99
N VAL A 75 20.37 -1.13 4.25
CA VAL A 75 19.55 -2.25 4.74
C VAL A 75 18.46 -2.56 3.73
N VAL A 76 18.42 -3.79 3.24
CA VAL A 76 17.36 -4.31 2.37
C VAL A 76 16.48 -5.25 3.16
N THR A 77 15.19 -5.02 3.25
CA THR A 77 14.29 -5.99 3.89
C THR A 77 13.60 -6.86 2.85
N GLY A 78 13.21 -8.08 3.26
CA GLY A 78 12.07 -8.78 2.68
C GLY A 78 10.78 -8.01 2.98
N ARG A 79 9.67 -8.69 3.25
CA ARG A 79 8.42 -8.01 3.58
C ARG A 79 8.41 -7.45 5.01
N VAL A 80 8.50 -6.12 5.13
CA VAL A 80 8.10 -5.38 6.35
C VAL A 80 6.85 -4.55 6.07
N THR A 81 6.21 -4.01 7.11
CA THR A 81 5.24 -2.92 6.88
C THR A 81 5.95 -1.66 6.37
N ASP A 82 5.26 -0.88 5.55
CA ASP A 82 5.84 0.32 4.93
C ASP A 82 6.27 1.34 6.01
N ALA A 83 5.43 1.52 7.04
CA ALA A 83 5.77 2.32 8.21
C ALA A 83 6.98 1.78 9.02
N SER A 84 7.21 0.46 9.07
CA SER A 84 8.33 -0.13 9.83
C SER A 84 9.70 0.30 9.31
N VAL A 85 9.82 0.75 8.06
CA VAL A 85 11.05 1.35 7.53
C VAL A 85 11.40 2.64 8.28
N VAL A 86 10.38 3.45 8.59
CA VAL A 86 10.52 4.69 9.35
C VAL A 86 10.74 4.39 10.83
N VAL A 87 9.95 3.47 11.40
CA VAL A 87 10.08 3.04 12.81
C VAL A 87 11.49 2.50 13.07
N GLY A 88 12.00 1.59 12.24
CA GLY A 88 13.32 1.00 12.44
C GLY A 88 14.46 2.00 12.29
N SER A 89 14.32 2.95 11.36
CA SER A 89 15.29 4.03 11.19
C SER A 89 15.32 4.96 12.40
N ALA A 90 14.14 5.37 12.89
CA ALA A 90 14.01 6.26 14.04
C ALA A 90 14.44 5.57 15.35
N ALA A 91 14.01 4.33 15.59
CA ALA A 91 14.38 3.57 16.79
C ALA A 91 15.89 3.34 16.86
N ALA A 92 16.56 2.99 15.75
CA ALA A 92 18.02 2.85 15.73
C ALA A 92 18.75 4.18 15.91
N HIS A 93 18.17 5.30 15.45
CA HIS A 93 18.77 6.62 15.60
C HIS A 93 18.65 7.17 17.03
N PHE A 94 17.48 7.05 17.64
CA PHE A 94 17.19 7.58 18.98
C PHE A 94 17.46 6.58 20.12
N GLY A 95 17.75 5.32 19.80
CA GLY A 95 18.00 4.28 20.79
C GLY A 95 16.74 3.81 21.51
N TRP A 96 15.59 3.83 20.83
CA TRP A 96 14.32 3.41 21.42
C TRP A 96 14.27 1.89 21.66
N SER A 97 13.57 1.51 22.72
CA SER A 97 13.28 0.13 23.10
C SER A 97 11.99 -0.39 22.44
N ARG A 98 11.76 -1.70 22.51
CA ARG A 98 10.52 -2.33 22.02
C ARG A 98 9.26 -1.90 22.77
N THR A 99 9.42 -1.26 23.92
CA THR A 99 8.34 -0.85 24.82
C THR A 99 8.15 0.66 24.87
N ASP A 100 8.89 1.42 24.07
CA ASP A 100 8.75 2.87 23.95
C ASP A 100 7.56 3.19 23.03
N TYR A 101 6.37 2.72 23.43
CA TYR A 101 5.22 2.60 22.54
C TYR A 101 4.77 3.93 21.95
N ASP A 102 4.80 5.02 22.71
CA ASP A 102 4.39 6.34 22.20
C ASP A 102 5.36 6.83 21.11
N GLN A 103 6.67 6.61 21.30
CA GLN A 103 7.69 6.95 20.30
C GLN A 103 7.53 6.11 19.04
N LEU A 104 7.35 4.80 19.19
CA LEU A 104 7.11 3.87 18.09
C LEU A 104 5.82 4.25 17.33
N ALA A 105 4.75 4.61 18.04
CA ALA A 105 3.47 4.97 17.44
C ALA A 105 3.57 6.28 16.66
N GLY A 106 4.28 7.27 17.20
CA GLY A 106 4.60 8.51 16.48
C GLY A 106 5.36 8.24 15.18
N ALA A 107 6.32 7.30 15.20
CA ALA A 107 7.05 6.90 14.00
C ALA A 107 6.21 6.09 12.99
N VAL A 108 5.28 5.25 13.46
CA VAL A 108 4.28 4.58 12.60
C VAL A 108 3.44 5.62 11.88
N VAL A 109 2.92 6.62 12.61
CA VAL A 109 2.12 7.71 12.03
C VAL A 109 2.93 8.54 11.03
N ALA A 110 4.18 8.89 11.35
CA ALA A 110 5.06 9.58 10.42
C ALA A 110 5.29 8.77 9.13
N GLY A 111 5.53 7.46 9.27
CA GLY A 111 5.66 6.53 8.14
C GLY A 111 4.42 6.46 7.26
N HIS A 112 3.25 6.29 7.89
CA HIS A 112 1.94 6.28 7.23
C HIS A 112 1.66 7.58 6.44
N VAL A 113 2.17 8.72 6.91
CA VAL A 113 1.99 9.98 6.19
C VAL A 113 2.91 10.11 4.98
N ILE A 114 4.14 9.62 5.04
CA ILE A 114 5.11 9.78 3.95
C ILE A 114 5.14 8.62 2.95
N GLU A 115 4.35 7.57 3.17
CA GLU A 115 4.12 6.50 2.20
C GLU A 115 3.15 6.92 1.08
N CYS A 116 2.84 5.98 0.18
CA CYS A 116 1.91 6.17 -0.94
C CYS A 116 2.23 7.34 -1.90
N GLY A 117 3.48 7.81 -1.91
CA GLY A 117 4.01 8.74 -2.90
C GLY A 117 3.78 10.20 -2.52
N VAL A 118 2.98 10.93 -3.31
CA VAL A 118 2.76 12.39 -3.15
C VAL A 118 1.44 12.74 -2.46
N GLN A 119 0.81 11.79 -1.77
CA GLN A 119 -0.53 12.00 -1.20
C GLN A 119 -0.55 13.08 -0.11
N ALA A 120 0.41 13.06 0.84
CA ALA A 120 0.53 14.09 1.87
C ALA A 120 0.88 15.49 1.31
N THR A 121 1.32 15.57 0.05
CA THR A 121 1.57 16.83 -0.67
C THR A 121 0.45 17.19 -1.66
N GLY A 122 -0.69 16.48 -1.60
CA GLY A 122 -1.91 16.78 -2.35
C GLY A 122 -2.25 15.83 -3.50
N GLY A 123 -1.41 14.84 -3.81
CA GLY A 123 -1.55 13.99 -5.00
C GLY A 123 -2.83 13.14 -5.09
N ASN A 124 -3.51 12.90 -3.97
CA ASN A 124 -4.83 12.25 -3.93
C ASN A 124 -5.83 13.04 -3.07
N TYR A 125 -5.58 14.33 -2.90
CA TYR A 125 -6.41 15.20 -2.08
C TYR A 125 -7.63 15.66 -2.87
N ALA A 126 -8.83 15.52 -2.30
CA ALA A 126 -10.08 15.80 -3.00
C ALA A 126 -10.21 17.27 -3.44
N PHE A 127 -9.67 18.21 -2.65
CA PHE A 127 -9.69 19.64 -2.96
C PHE A 127 -8.45 20.04 -3.76
N PHE A 128 -8.18 19.30 -4.84
CA PHE A 128 -6.97 19.43 -5.65
C PHE A 128 -6.79 20.82 -6.29
N THR A 129 -7.87 21.57 -6.48
CA THR A 129 -7.84 22.94 -7.04
C THR A 129 -7.10 23.92 -6.14
N ASP A 130 -7.00 23.62 -4.85
CA ASP A 130 -6.36 24.48 -3.86
C ASP A 130 -4.86 24.16 -3.72
N VAL A 131 -4.36 23.14 -4.44
CA VAL A 131 -2.98 22.67 -4.35
C VAL A 131 -2.14 23.22 -5.51
N PRO A 132 -1.21 24.15 -5.26
CA PRO A 132 -0.37 24.73 -6.30
C PRO A 132 0.62 23.71 -6.88
N GLY A 133 0.87 23.78 -8.19
CA GLY A 133 1.94 23.01 -8.83
C GLY A 133 1.77 21.48 -8.81
N LEU A 134 0.53 20.99 -8.68
CA LEU A 134 0.22 19.56 -8.50
C LEU A 134 0.70 18.64 -9.64
N ILE A 135 0.94 19.20 -10.84
CA ILE A 135 1.56 18.47 -11.99
C ILE A 135 2.91 17.86 -11.59
N HIS A 136 3.68 18.56 -10.75
CA HIS A 136 4.99 18.14 -10.26
C HIS A 136 5.06 18.30 -8.73
N ALA A 137 4.15 17.61 -8.04
CA ALA A 137 4.14 17.54 -6.58
C ALA A 137 5.45 16.93 -6.05
N GLY A 138 6.02 17.54 -5.02
CA GLY A 138 7.17 16.99 -4.31
C GLY A 138 6.78 15.79 -3.47
N PHE A 139 7.68 14.83 -3.30
CA PHE A 139 7.51 13.78 -2.30
C PHE A 139 7.60 14.39 -0.88
N PRO A 140 6.75 13.92 0.06
CA PRO A 140 6.81 14.35 1.44
C PRO A 140 8.08 13.81 2.12
N LEU A 141 8.47 14.48 3.20
CA LEU A 141 9.53 14.07 4.10
C LEU A 141 9.07 14.26 5.55
N ALA A 142 9.56 13.42 6.44
CA ALA A 142 9.27 13.51 7.88
C ALA A 142 10.55 13.80 8.66
N GLU A 143 10.53 14.89 9.43
CA GLU A 143 11.53 15.22 10.43
C GLU A 143 11.07 14.63 11.76
N VAL A 144 11.53 13.41 12.10
CA VAL A 144 11.14 12.71 13.33
C VAL A 144 11.99 13.19 14.50
N HIS A 145 11.37 13.39 15.67
CA HIS A 145 12.01 13.80 16.91
C HIS A 145 12.12 12.65 17.92
N ALA A 146 13.00 12.81 18.91
CA ALA A 146 13.28 11.78 19.92
C ALA A 146 12.08 11.39 20.80
N ASP A 147 11.09 12.28 20.92
CA ASP A 147 9.85 12.04 21.67
C ASP A 147 8.76 11.34 20.85
N GLY A 148 9.03 11.00 19.58
CA GLY A 148 8.06 10.41 18.65
C GLY A 148 7.25 11.43 17.85
N SER A 149 7.31 12.71 18.19
CA SER A 149 6.69 13.76 17.36
C SER A 149 7.42 13.90 16.02
N SER A 150 6.75 14.46 15.02
CA SER A 150 7.38 14.72 13.72
C SER A 150 6.87 15.99 13.06
N VAL A 151 7.64 16.51 12.11
CA VAL A 151 7.18 17.53 11.17
C VAL A 151 7.16 16.94 9.77
N ILE A 152 5.99 16.97 9.14
CA ILE A 152 5.81 16.60 7.73
C ILE A 152 6.04 17.85 6.89
N THR A 153 6.86 17.72 5.86
CA THR A 153 7.15 18.79 4.91
C THR A 153 7.52 18.23 3.54
N LYS A 154 7.99 19.07 2.62
CA LYS A 154 8.45 18.69 1.28
C LYS A 154 9.70 19.46 0.89
N HIS A 155 10.40 18.99 -0.13
CA HIS A 155 11.58 19.69 -0.63
C HIS A 155 11.25 21.10 -1.15
N PRO A 156 12.06 22.12 -0.82
CA PRO A 156 11.91 23.47 -1.37
C PRO A 156 11.92 23.47 -2.90
N GLY A 157 11.10 24.32 -3.51
CA GLY A 157 11.02 24.46 -4.97
C GLY A 157 10.21 23.38 -5.70
N THR A 158 9.60 22.44 -4.97
CA THR A 158 8.68 21.45 -5.54
C THR A 158 7.22 21.91 -5.41
N GLY A 159 6.36 21.46 -6.32
CA GLY A 159 4.91 21.68 -6.27
C GLY A 159 4.24 20.88 -5.16
N GLY A 160 2.91 20.94 -5.11
CA GLY A 160 2.12 20.37 -4.03
C GLY A 160 1.97 21.34 -2.84
N LEU A 161 1.25 20.89 -1.82
CA LEU A 161 1.00 21.61 -0.58
C LEU A 161 1.08 20.64 0.58
N VAL A 162 1.82 21.00 1.63
CA VAL A 162 1.73 20.31 2.92
C VAL A 162 0.93 21.19 3.87
N SER A 163 -0.30 20.80 4.14
CA SER A 163 -1.21 21.46 5.08
C SER A 163 -1.83 20.44 6.04
N THR A 164 -2.49 20.92 7.09
CA THR A 164 -3.22 20.04 8.02
C THR A 164 -4.22 19.17 7.27
N ASP A 165 -4.80 19.68 6.19
CA ASP A 165 -5.85 18.98 5.47
C ASP A 165 -5.30 17.91 4.53
N THR A 166 -4.17 18.17 3.85
CA THR A 166 -3.50 17.14 3.03
C THR A 166 -2.92 16.03 3.89
N VAL A 167 -2.34 16.37 5.05
CA VAL A 167 -1.86 15.39 6.04
C VAL A 167 -3.02 14.62 6.65
N THR A 168 -4.14 15.26 6.97
CA THR A 168 -5.35 14.58 7.48
C THR A 168 -5.90 13.59 6.45
N ALA A 169 -5.99 14.00 5.18
CA ALA A 169 -6.46 13.12 4.11
C ALA A 169 -5.60 11.84 4.02
N GLN A 170 -4.28 11.98 4.16
CA GLN A 170 -3.38 10.83 4.18
C GLN A 170 -3.53 9.98 5.44
N LEU A 171 -3.66 10.61 6.61
CA LEU A 171 -3.87 9.88 7.87
C LEU A 171 -5.14 9.04 7.89
N LEU A 172 -6.16 9.42 7.13
CA LEU A 172 -7.42 8.68 7.03
C LEU A 172 -7.40 7.64 5.90
N TYR A 173 -6.40 7.68 5.02
CA TYR A 173 -6.26 6.74 3.91
C TYR A 173 -5.98 5.32 4.42
N GLU A 174 -6.76 4.33 3.96
CA GLU A 174 -6.64 2.91 4.34
C GLU A 174 -6.72 2.61 5.85
N ILE A 175 -7.30 3.53 6.64
CA ILE A 175 -7.53 3.34 8.07
C ILE A 175 -8.96 2.89 8.36
N THR A 176 -9.09 1.74 9.02
CA THR A 176 -10.39 1.15 9.38
C THR A 176 -10.97 1.71 10.68
N GLY A 177 -10.14 2.28 11.57
CA GLY A 177 -10.59 2.81 12.85
C GLY A 177 -9.48 3.39 13.72
N ALA A 178 -9.85 3.75 14.96
CA ALA A 178 -8.97 4.47 15.88
C ALA A 178 -7.70 3.70 16.31
N ARG A 179 -7.75 2.36 16.31
CA ARG A 179 -6.59 1.50 16.63
C ARG A 179 -5.99 0.97 15.34
N TYR A 180 -4.82 1.48 14.97
CA TYR A 180 -4.08 1.03 13.79
C TYR A 180 -3.00 0.04 14.21
N ALA A 181 -3.17 -1.23 13.83
CA ALA A 181 -2.29 -2.31 14.23
C ALA A 181 -1.06 -2.40 13.32
N ASN A 182 0.13 -2.25 13.90
CA ASN A 182 1.42 -2.45 13.23
C ASN A 182 2.24 -3.49 14.03
N PRO A 183 3.09 -4.34 13.39
CA PRO A 183 3.94 -5.31 14.08
C PRO A 183 4.80 -4.73 15.20
N ASP A 184 5.13 -3.43 15.12
CA ASP A 184 5.97 -2.75 16.10
C ASP A 184 5.18 -2.21 17.29
N VAL A 185 3.96 -1.72 17.06
CA VAL A 185 3.09 -1.05 18.05
C VAL A 185 1.67 -0.91 17.49
N THR A 186 0.65 -0.90 18.33
CA THR A 186 -0.68 -0.45 17.91
C THR A 186 -0.79 1.06 18.12
N ALA A 187 -0.87 1.84 17.05
CA ALA A 187 -0.98 3.30 17.12
C ALA A 187 -2.43 3.76 17.33
N ARG A 188 -2.64 4.71 18.25
CA ARG A 188 -3.94 5.33 18.51
C ARG A 188 -4.15 6.55 17.62
N MET A 189 -4.77 6.34 16.47
CA MET A 189 -5.05 7.37 15.48
C MET A 189 -5.94 8.50 16.03
N ASP A 190 -6.79 8.18 17.00
CA ASP A 190 -7.69 9.12 17.69
C ASP A 190 -6.99 10.05 18.70
N THR A 191 -5.69 9.87 18.93
CA THR A 191 -4.88 10.72 19.82
C THR A 191 -4.00 11.74 19.08
N ILE A 192 -3.93 11.61 17.75
CA ILE A 192 -3.07 12.45 16.92
C ILE A 192 -3.51 13.91 16.98
N THR A 193 -2.56 14.80 17.25
CA THR A 193 -2.75 16.25 17.13
C THR A 193 -1.91 16.78 15.98
N LEU A 194 -2.57 17.47 15.05
CA LEU A 194 -1.94 18.20 13.95
C LEU A 194 -1.93 19.70 14.23
N SER A 195 -0.80 20.35 13.96
CA SER A 195 -0.71 21.81 14.00
C SER A 195 0.18 22.34 12.87
N ALA A 196 -0.13 23.54 12.40
CA ALA A 196 0.73 24.22 11.42
C ALA A 196 2.09 24.55 12.07
N ASP A 197 3.17 24.34 11.32
CA ASP A 197 4.55 24.59 11.76
C ASP A 197 5.32 25.45 10.74
N GLY A 198 4.58 26.32 10.05
CA GLY A 198 5.07 27.19 8.97
C GLY A 198 4.59 26.77 7.58
N PRO A 199 5.05 27.48 6.53
CA PRO A 199 4.69 27.16 5.15
C PRO A 199 5.14 25.75 4.76
N ASP A 200 4.24 24.95 4.19
CA ASP A 200 4.49 23.55 3.82
C ASP A 200 5.03 22.68 4.98
N ARG A 201 4.59 22.96 6.22
CA ARG A 201 5.05 22.25 7.42
C ARG A 201 3.88 22.00 8.36
N VAL A 202 3.72 20.73 8.74
CA VAL A 202 2.70 20.28 9.69
C VAL A 202 3.36 19.45 10.77
N ARG A 203 3.21 19.86 12.03
CA ARG A 203 3.66 19.10 13.18
C ARG A 203 2.60 18.06 13.55
N ILE A 204 3.08 16.84 13.81
CA ILE A 204 2.32 15.71 14.35
C ILE A 204 2.82 15.44 15.77
N SER A 205 1.91 15.36 16.73
CA SER A 205 2.24 15.12 18.14
C SER A 205 1.12 14.41 18.90
N GLY A 206 1.39 13.98 20.13
CA GLY A 206 0.37 13.40 21.03
C GLY A 206 -0.05 11.97 20.68
N VAL A 207 0.68 11.29 19.79
CA VAL A 207 0.36 9.92 19.37
C VAL A 207 0.64 8.95 20.51
N VAL A 208 -0.39 8.24 20.96
CA VAL A 208 -0.28 7.20 21.99
C VAL A 208 -0.11 5.83 21.35
N GLY A 209 0.79 5.03 21.90
CA GLY A 209 1.02 3.64 21.51
C GLY A 209 0.45 2.64 22.51
N GLU A 210 -0.05 1.52 22.00
CA GLU A 210 -0.42 0.33 22.76
C GLU A 210 0.49 -0.85 22.32
N PRO A 211 0.63 -1.92 23.14
CA PRO A 211 1.40 -3.09 22.75
C PRO A 211 1.01 -3.60 21.34
N PRO A 212 1.99 -4.09 20.56
CA PRO A 212 1.72 -4.61 19.22
C PRO A 212 0.73 -5.79 19.27
N PRO A 213 -0.02 -6.03 18.18
CA PRO A 213 -0.89 -7.19 18.09
C PRO A 213 -0.08 -8.49 18.22
N PRO A 214 -0.65 -9.55 18.82
CA PRO A 214 0.05 -10.84 18.98
C PRO A 214 0.15 -11.64 17.67
N THR A 215 -0.26 -11.04 16.54
CA THR A 215 -0.41 -11.67 15.22
C THR A 215 0.14 -10.75 14.15
N LEU A 216 0.71 -11.34 13.09
CA LEU A 216 1.16 -10.62 11.92
C LEU A 216 0.19 -10.87 10.75
N LYS A 217 0.11 -9.87 9.86
CA LYS A 217 -0.57 -10.02 8.57
C LYS A 217 0.32 -10.86 7.64
N VAL A 218 -0.25 -11.86 6.99
CA VAL A 218 0.45 -12.66 5.97
C VAL A 218 -0.16 -12.36 4.61
N SER A 219 0.69 -12.10 3.61
CA SER A 219 0.29 -12.04 2.21
C SER A 219 0.39 -13.42 1.61
N LEU A 220 -0.73 -13.95 1.14
CA LEU A 220 -0.76 -15.18 0.37
C LEU A 220 -1.00 -14.83 -1.10
N ASN A 221 -0.08 -15.29 -1.96
CA ASN A 221 -0.22 -15.16 -3.40
C ASN A 221 -0.55 -16.51 -4.00
N SER A 222 -1.64 -16.56 -4.75
CA SER A 222 -2.04 -17.76 -5.51
C SER A 222 -2.49 -17.37 -6.92
N ILE A 223 -2.35 -18.31 -7.85
CA ILE A 223 -2.90 -18.14 -9.20
C ILE A 223 -4.42 -18.27 -9.10
N GLY A 224 -5.13 -17.15 -9.22
CA GLY A 224 -6.58 -17.04 -9.02
C GLY A 224 -7.44 -17.44 -10.23
N GLY A 225 -6.81 -17.70 -11.39
CA GLY A 225 -7.50 -17.96 -12.65
C GLY A 225 -7.42 -16.80 -13.63
N PHE A 226 -8.47 -16.60 -14.41
CA PHE A 226 -8.57 -15.52 -15.39
C PHE A 226 -9.78 -14.64 -15.10
N ARG A 227 -9.61 -13.34 -15.32
CA ARG A 227 -10.69 -12.36 -15.26
C ARG A 227 -10.96 -11.81 -16.66
N ASN A 228 -12.24 -11.69 -17.00
CA ASN A 228 -12.67 -10.93 -18.16
C ASN A 228 -13.52 -9.74 -17.71
N SER A 229 -13.33 -8.60 -18.36
CA SER A 229 -14.19 -7.43 -18.19
C SER A 229 -14.58 -6.90 -19.56
N MET A 230 -15.86 -6.69 -19.76
CA MET A 230 -16.42 -6.11 -20.98
C MET A 230 -17.29 -4.92 -20.61
N THR A 231 -17.16 -3.82 -21.35
CA THR A 231 -18.04 -2.66 -21.20
C THR A 231 -18.89 -2.51 -22.45
N PHE A 232 -20.20 -2.49 -22.26
CA PHE A 232 -21.19 -2.19 -23.29
C PHE A 232 -21.61 -0.73 -23.15
N VAL A 233 -21.46 0.04 -24.22
CA VAL A 233 -21.94 1.42 -24.29
C VAL A 233 -23.41 1.37 -24.75
N LEU A 234 -24.32 1.81 -23.89
CA LEU A 234 -25.77 1.74 -24.08
C LEU A 234 -26.34 3.12 -24.37
N THR A 235 -26.91 3.30 -25.55
CA THR A 235 -27.63 4.51 -25.96
C THR A 235 -29.15 4.31 -25.93
N GLY A 236 -29.91 5.39 -25.73
CA GLY A 236 -31.38 5.40 -25.80
C GLY A 236 -32.05 5.75 -24.48
N LEU A 237 -33.39 5.84 -24.48
CA LEU A 237 -34.17 6.30 -23.32
C LEU A 237 -34.38 5.19 -22.28
N ASP A 238 -34.54 3.94 -22.73
CA ASP A 238 -34.85 2.79 -21.88
C ASP A 238 -33.58 2.03 -21.45
N ILE A 239 -32.61 2.75 -20.85
CA ILE A 239 -31.27 2.23 -20.54
C ILE A 239 -31.32 0.99 -19.64
N GLU A 240 -32.15 0.97 -18.60
CA GLU A 240 -32.30 -0.19 -17.71
C GLU A 240 -32.78 -1.42 -18.48
N ALA A 241 -33.81 -1.25 -19.30
CA ALA A 241 -34.36 -2.34 -20.12
C ALA A 241 -33.33 -2.83 -21.15
N LYS A 242 -32.52 -1.92 -21.72
CA LYS A 242 -31.45 -2.25 -22.65
C LYS A 242 -30.30 -2.97 -21.96
N ALA A 243 -29.94 -2.58 -20.74
CA ALA A 243 -28.95 -3.27 -19.93
C ALA A 243 -29.39 -4.70 -19.58
N ASP A 244 -30.65 -4.87 -19.18
CA ASP A 244 -31.23 -6.20 -18.92
C ASP A 244 -31.30 -7.07 -20.18
N LEU A 245 -31.57 -6.48 -21.36
CA LEU A 245 -31.50 -7.19 -22.63
C LEU A 245 -30.07 -7.68 -22.92
N VAL A 246 -29.07 -6.81 -22.81
CA VAL A 246 -27.66 -7.17 -23.04
C VAL A 246 -27.20 -8.25 -22.07
N ARG A 247 -27.59 -8.14 -20.79
CA ARG A 247 -27.32 -9.18 -19.78
C ARG A 247 -27.83 -10.54 -20.24
N ARG A 248 -29.11 -10.62 -20.61
CA ARG A 248 -29.72 -11.87 -21.07
C ARG A 248 -29.09 -12.39 -22.36
N GLN A 249 -28.73 -11.51 -23.30
CA GLN A 249 -28.06 -11.90 -24.54
C GLN A 249 -26.68 -12.51 -24.27
N LEU A 250 -25.87 -11.88 -23.41
CA LEU A 250 -24.57 -12.41 -23.04
C LEU A 250 -24.72 -13.75 -22.33
N GLU A 251 -25.57 -13.82 -21.30
CA GLU A 251 -25.79 -15.05 -20.53
C GLU A 251 -26.29 -16.22 -21.39
N ALA A 252 -27.15 -15.95 -22.39
CA ALA A 252 -27.61 -16.97 -23.33
C ALA A 252 -26.52 -17.45 -24.29
N ALA A 253 -25.54 -16.59 -24.62
CA ALA A 253 -24.42 -16.93 -25.51
C ALA A 253 -23.27 -17.65 -24.79
N LEU A 254 -23.21 -17.60 -23.45
CA LEU A 254 -22.17 -18.26 -22.67
C LEU A 254 -22.32 -19.79 -22.77
N THR A 255 -21.33 -20.46 -23.35
CA THR A 255 -21.25 -21.93 -23.40
C THR A 255 -20.73 -22.53 -22.09
N VAL A 256 -20.04 -21.73 -21.27
CA VAL A 256 -19.56 -22.09 -19.93
C VAL A 256 -19.98 -20.97 -18.98
N LYS A 257 -20.66 -21.32 -17.89
CA LYS A 257 -21.04 -20.36 -16.86
C LYS A 257 -19.79 -20.01 -16.01
N PRO A 258 -19.40 -18.73 -15.90
CA PRO A 258 -18.29 -18.33 -15.03
C PRO A 258 -18.64 -18.58 -13.56
N ALA A 259 -17.62 -18.66 -12.71
CA ALA A 259 -17.82 -18.87 -11.27
C ALA A 259 -18.52 -17.66 -10.64
N GLU A 260 -18.18 -16.47 -11.09
CA GLU A 260 -18.83 -15.21 -10.72
C GLU A 260 -19.07 -14.38 -11.98
N LEU A 261 -20.23 -13.72 -12.03
CA LEU A 261 -20.60 -12.76 -13.08
C LEU A 261 -21.31 -11.59 -12.40
N GLU A 262 -20.68 -10.43 -12.41
CA GLU A 262 -21.22 -9.20 -11.86
C GLU A 262 -21.50 -8.20 -12.97
N TRP A 263 -22.56 -7.41 -12.78
CA TRP A 263 -22.96 -6.38 -13.73
C TRP A 263 -23.07 -5.05 -13.00
N THR A 264 -22.46 -4.01 -13.56
CA THR A 264 -22.56 -2.64 -13.06
C THR A 264 -23.02 -1.74 -14.18
N LEU A 265 -24.12 -1.02 -13.95
CA LEU A 265 -24.59 0.02 -14.86
C LEU A 265 -24.20 1.38 -14.29
N ALA A 266 -23.33 2.09 -14.99
CA ALA A 266 -22.97 3.47 -14.69
C ALA A 266 -23.65 4.39 -15.70
N ARG A 267 -24.47 5.31 -15.21
CA ARG A 267 -25.19 6.29 -16.03
C ARG A 267 -24.51 7.65 -15.94
N THR A 268 -24.41 8.33 -17.07
CA THR A 268 -23.92 9.72 -17.16
C THR A 268 -25.05 10.73 -16.93
N ASP A 269 -26.28 10.37 -17.30
CA ASP A 269 -27.54 11.11 -17.08
C ASP A 269 -27.51 12.60 -17.53
N HIS A 270 -26.80 12.90 -18.63
CA HIS A 270 -26.81 14.23 -19.23
C HIS A 270 -28.04 14.43 -20.13
N PRO A 271 -28.94 15.40 -19.83
CA PRO A 271 -30.01 15.77 -20.75
C PRO A 271 -29.42 16.49 -21.98
N ASP A 272 -29.90 16.15 -23.18
CA ASP A 272 -29.48 16.73 -24.46
C ASP A 272 -27.95 16.82 -24.62
N ALA A 273 -27.26 15.72 -24.30
CA ALA A 273 -25.81 15.69 -24.26
C ALA A 273 -25.16 16.03 -25.62
N ASP A 274 -24.09 16.82 -25.57
CA ASP A 274 -23.37 17.29 -26.76
C ASP A 274 -22.55 16.19 -27.47
N THR A 275 -22.36 15.04 -26.82
CA THR A 275 -21.61 13.90 -27.36
C THR A 275 -22.31 12.57 -27.07
N GLU A 276 -22.07 11.58 -27.93
CA GLU A 276 -22.61 10.22 -27.78
C GLU A 276 -22.10 9.55 -26.50
N GLU A 277 -20.84 9.78 -26.11
CA GLU A 277 -20.29 9.26 -24.86
C GLU A 277 -21.03 9.81 -23.64
N ALA A 278 -21.38 11.10 -23.65
CA ALA A 278 -22.12 11.73 -22.55
C ALA A 278 -23.62 11.36 -22.59
N ALA A 279 -24.17 11.04 -23.76
CA ALA A 279 -25.54 10.54 -23.94
C ALA A 279 -25.70 9.05 -23.58
N SER A 280 -24.60 8.33 -23.31
CA SER A 280 -24.60 6.87 -23.12
C SER A 280 -24.42 6.44 -21.67
N ALA A 281 -24.96 5.27 -21.33
CA ALA A 281 -24.61 4.57 -20.10
C ALA A 281 -23.56 3.48 -20.37
N CYS A 282 -22.67 3.25 -19.40
CA CYS A 282 -21.70 2.17 -19.44
C CYS A 282 -22.21 0.98 -18.61
N CYS A 283 -22.54 -0.13 -19.28
CA CYS A 283 -22.85 -1.39 -18.62
C CYS A 283 -21.62 -2.28 -18.62
N ALA A 284 -20.96 -2.42 -17.48
CA ALA A 284 -19.81 -3.29 -17.31
C ALA A 284 -20.26 -4.68 -16.87
N ALA A 285 -19.81 -5.71 -17.59
CA ALA A 285 -19.86 -7.11 -17.18
C ALA A 285 -18.48 -7.51 -16.67
N TRP A 286 -18.45 -8.14 -15.52
CA TRP A 286 -17.26 -8.67 -14.88
C TRP A 286 -17.41 -10.16 -14.66
N SER A 287 -16.42 -10.97 -15.06
CA SER A 287 -16.46 -12.40 -14.77
C SER A 287 -15.13 -12.97 -14.29
N ALA A 288 -15.23 -13.92 -13.37
CA ALA A 288 -14.13 -14.77 -12.90
C ALA A 288 -14.25 -16.17 -13.49
N ILE A 289 -13.19 -16.64 -14.14
CA ILE A 289 -13.11 -17.96 -14.77
C ILE A 289 -12.03 -18.78 -14.04
N PRO A 290 -12.40 -19.87 -13.34
CA PRO A 290 -11.42 -20.80 -12.78
C PRO A 290 -10.61 -21.41 -13.91
N ILE A 291 -9.32 -21.71 -13.71
CA ILE A 291 -8.41 -22.23 -14.75
C ILE A 291 -9.01 -23.46 -15.46
N PRO A 292 -9.43 -23.40 -16.73
CA PRO A 292 -9.69 -24.58 -17.55
C PRO A 292 -8.52 -24.78 -18.52
N ARG A 293 -8.30 -26.02 -19.00
CA ARG A 293 -7.35 -26.26 -20.11
C ARG A 293 -7.68 -25.31 -21.26
N MET A 294 -6.67 -24.56 -21.73
CA MET A 294 -6.80 -23.54 -22.76
C MET A 294 -7.62 -24.03 -23.96
N SER A 295 -8.62 -23.25 -24.35
CA SER A 295 -9.08 -23.17 -25.74
C SER A 295 -9.14 -21.69 -26.12
N ASP A 296 -8.76 -21.43 -27.36
CA ASP A 296 -8.19 -20.17 -27.86
C ASP A 296 -9.17 -18.98 -27.90
N GLY A 297 -8.61 -17.76 -27.86
CA GLY A 297 -9.14 -16.69 -28.72
C GLY A 297 -9.60 -15.36 -28.11
N ASN A 298 -9.48 -15.10 -26.80
CA ASN A 298 -9.79 -13.77 -26.25
C ASN A 298 -8.76 -13.28 -25.24
N SER A 299 -8.57 -11.95 -25.17
CA SER A 299 -7.60 -11.28 -24.29
C SER A 299 -7.96 -11.45 -22.81
N LEU A 300 -7.59 -12.58 -22.22
CA LEU A 300 -7.75 -12.88 -20.81
C LEU A 300 -6.57 -12.29 -20.04
N ARG A 301 -6.83 -11.49 -18.99
CA ARG A 301 -5.79 -11.09 -18.03
C ARG A 301 -5.73 -12.14 -16.92
N ARG A 302 -4.51 -12.59 -16.60
CA ARG A 302 -4.27 -13.51 -15.47
C ARG A 302 -4.62 -12.82 -14.15
N GLN A 303 -5.26 -13.55 -13.24
CA GLN A 303 -5.63 -13.08 -11.92
C GLN A 303 -4.61 -13.55 -10.88
N SER A 304 -4.03 -12.61 -10.15
CA SER A 304 -3.41 -12.86 -8.84
C SER A 304 -4.49 -12.68 -7.78
N ASN A 305 -4.81 -13.73 -7.01
CA ASN A 305 -5.68 -13.60 -5.84
C ASN A 305 -4.84 -13.24 -4.63
N TRP A 306 -5.22 -12.14 -3.97
CA TRP A 306 -4.60 -11.64 -2.75
C TRP A 306 -5.48 -12.04 -1.57
N HIS A 307 -5.00 -12.94 -0.72
CA HIS A 307 -5.67 -13.26 0.54
C HIS A 307 -4.79 -12.75 1.69
N TRP A 308 -5.41 -12.03 2.64
CA TRP A 308 -4.73 -11.33 3.73
C TRP A 308 -5.16 -11.86 5.11
N PRO A 309 -4.89 -13.13 5.45
CA PRO A 309 -5.18 -13.63 6.78
C PRO A 309 -4.25 -13.00 7.82
N ALA A 310 -4.79 -12.67 8.98
CA ALA A 310 -4.00 -12.35 10.18
C ALA A 310 -3.73 -13.65 10.93
N ILE A 311 -2.46 -13.99 11.13
CA ILE A 311 -2.03 -15.26 11.75
C ILE A 311 -1.04 -14.97 12.87
N ARG A 312 -1.05 -15.80 13.92
CA ARG A 312 0.01 -15.75 14.94
C ARG A 312 1.28 -16.34 14.34
N VAL A 313 2.26 -15.47 14.10
CA VAL A 313 3.61 -15.85 13.70
C VAL A 313 4.53 -15.22 14.74
N SER A 314 5.35 -16.03 15.41
CA SER A 314 6.36 -15.51 16.32
C SER A 314 7.48 -14.85 15.50
N PRO A 315 7.91 -13.63 15.84
CA PRO A 315 9.05 -12.98 15.19
C PRO A 315 10.37 -13.72 15.44
#